data_AF-A0A7C2Y6R6-F1
#
_entry.id   AF-A0A7C2Y6R6-F1
#
_cell.length_a   1.000
_cell.length_b   1.000
_cell.length_c   1.000
_cell.angle_alpha   90.00
_cell.angle_beta   90.00
_cell.angle_gamma   90.00
#
_symmetry.space_group_name_H-M   'P 1'
#
loop_
_entity.id
_entity.type
_entity.pdbx_description
1 polymer ?
#
loop_
_entity_poly.entity_id
_entity_poly.type
_entity_poly.pdbx_seq_one_letter_code
_entity_poly.pdbx_strand_id
1 'polypeptide(L)'
;MVPIEQRIKFAEDLARPIAQSHLLGPRDARNEWMRWAQVVKRYGLRRALHHAQQLADDPGMRENIRKANSLIARTVRQHLAELERLNEQDLRSVLGFVAWHLRIMRRSGQEQRREFRRR
;
A
#
# COMPACT_ATOMS: atom_id res chain seq x y z
N MET A 1 16.66 -8.89 13.48
CA MET A 1 16.09 -7.57 13.14
C MET A 1 16.64 -7.18 11.78
N VAL A 2 15.78 -6.87 10.82
CA VAL A 2 16.19 -6.51 9.44
C VAL A 2 16.75 -5.07 9.43
N PRO A 3 17.87 -4.79 8.74
CA PRO A 3 18.41 -3.43 8.61
C PRO A 3 17.38 -2.42 8.09
N ILE A 4 17.52 -1.16 8.49
CA ILE A 4 16.55 -0.12 8.13
C ILE A 4 16.51 0.13 6.62
N GLU A 5 17.66 0.11 5.94
CA GLU A 5 17.74 0.34 4.49
C GLU A 5 17.02 -0.77 3.72
N GLN A 6 17.14 -2.02 4.18
CA GLN A 6 16.46 -3.15 3.57
C GLN A 6 14.93 -3.05 3.75
N ARG A 7 14.47 -2.59 4.92
CA ARG A 7 13.03 -2.34 5.16
C ARG A 7 12.49 -1.21 4.30
N ILE A 8 13.25 -0.13 4.11
CA ILE A 8 12.88 0.98 3.23
C ILE A 8 12.79 0.50 1.79
N LYS A 9 13.83 -0.17 1.28
CA LYS A 9 13.85 -0.71 -0.08
C LYS A 9 12.67 -1.65 -0.34
N PHE A 10 12.39 -2.55 0.60
CA PHE A 10 11.25 -3.45 0.47
C PHE A 10 9.91 -2.70 0.45
N ALA A 11 9.77 -1.67 1.29
CA ALA A 11 8.61 -0.80 1.28
C ALA A 11 8.46 -0.02 -0.03
N GLU A 12 9.56 0.41 -0.66
CA GLU A 12 9.53 1.04 -1.99
C GLU A 12 9.00 0.09 -3.06
N ASP A 13 9.48 -1.15 -3.05
CA ASP A 13 9.07 -2.18 -4.02
C ASP A 13 7.57 -2.51 -3.87
N LEU A 14 7.07 -2.59 -2.63
CA LEU A 14 5.64 -2.72 -2.34
C LEU A 14 4.82 -1.48 -2.73
N ALA A 15 5.35 -0.27 -2.50
CA ALA A 15 4.64 0.97 -2.78
C ALA A 15 4.56 1.28 -4.28
N ARG A 16 5.55 0.87 -5.07
CA ARG A 16 5.70 1.22 -6.49
C ARG A 16 4.48 0.86 -7.35
N PRO A 17 3.99 -0.40 -7.39
CA PRO A 17 2.83 -0.74 -8.24
C PRO A 17 1.56 -0.02 -7.80
N ILE A 18 1.41 0.24 -6.49
CA ILE A 18 0.27 0.96 -5.93
C ILE A 18 0.33 2.45 -6.30
N ALA A 19 1.52 3.06 -6.22
CA ALA A 19 1.74 4.48 -6.52
C ALA A 19 1.62 4.81 -8.01
N GLN A 20 2.05 3.88 -8.88
CA GLN A 20 2.04 4.06 -10.34
C GLN A 20 0.70 3.71 -10.99
N SER A 21 -0.22 3.11 -10.23
CA SER A 21 -1.52 2.73 -10.75
C SER A 21 -2.34 3.97 -11.13
N HIS A 22 -2.75 4.03 -12.40
CA HIS A 22 -3.68 5.04 -12.91
C HIS A 22 -5.13 4.79 -12.43
N LEU A 23 -5.40 3.63 -11.82
CA LEU A 23 -6.74 3.23 -11.36
C LEU A 23 -7.14 3.90 -10.05
N LEU A 24 -6.19 4.55 -9.35
CA LEU A 24 -6.40 5.14 -8.03
C LEU A 24 -5.78 6.52 -7.92
N GLY A 25 -6.50 7.43 -7.29
CA GLY A 25 -5.90 8.67 -6.80
C GLY A 25 -4.86 8.37 -5.71
N PRO A 26 -3.73 9.10 -5.64
CA PRO A 26 -2.69 8.86 -4.61
C PRO A 26 -3.21 8.96 -3.17
N ARG A 27 -4.24 9.79 -2.94
CA ARG A 27 -4.89 9.91 -1.62
C ARG A 27 -5.65 8.64 -1.25
N ASP A 28 -6.38 8.05 -2.20
CA ASP A 28 -7.20 6.87 -1.98
C ASP A 28 -6.33 5.64 -1.75
N ALA A 29 -5.26 5.49 -2.57
CA ALA A 29 -4.27 4.44 -2.40
C ALA A 29 -3.64 4.45 -0.99
N ARG A 30 -3.20 5.62 -0.52
CA ARG A 30 -2.61 5.77 0.82
C ARG A 30 -3.62 5.52 1.94
N ASN A 31 -4.85 6.01 1.80
CA ASN A 31 -5.89 5.82 2.81
C ASN A 31 -6.26 4.35 2.96
N GLU A 32 -6.42 3.64 1.84
CA GLU A 32 -6.81 2.23 1.87
C GLU A 32 -5.67 1.33 2.34
N TRP A 33 -4.42 1.66 1.98
CA TRP A 33 -3.25 1.02 2.57
C TRP A 33 -3.22 1.15 4.09
N MET A 34 -3.48 2.36 4.62
CA MET A 34 -3.49 2.60 6.07
C MET A 34 -4.59 1.80 6.78
N ARG A 35 -5.80 1.71 6.20
CA ARG A 35 -6.88 0.88 6.73
C ARG A 35 -6.50 -0.59 6.73
N TRP A 36 -5.97 -1.07 5.62
CA TRP A 36 -5.52 -2.45 5.51
C TRP A 36 -4.40 -2.78 6.51
N ALA A 37 -3.42 -1.90 6.70
CA ALA A 37 -2.36 -2.08 7.69
C ALA A 37 -2.90 -2.15 9.13
N GLN A 38 -4.01 -1.46 9.45
CA GLN A 38 -4.70 -1.63 10.73
C GLN A 38 -5.33 -3.01 10.88
N VAL A 39 -5.88 -3.58 9.81
CA VAL A 39 -6.38 -4.96 9.79
C VAL A 39 -5.24 -5.94 10.01
N VAL A 40 -4.07 -5.73 9.39
CA VAL A 40 -2.85 -6.53 9.64
C VAL A 40 -2.48 -6.47 11.12
N LYS A 41 -2.41 -5.28 11.70
CA LYS A 41 -2.07 -5.09 13.13
C LYS A 41 -3.03 -5.85 14.05
N ARG A 42 -4.33 -5.89 13.73
CA ARG A 42 -5.35 -6.48 14.60
C ARG A 42 -5.53 -7.99 14.40
N TYR A 43 -5.37 -8.48 13.18
CA TYR A 43 -5.77 -9.85 12.81
C TYR A 43 -4.68 -10.66 12.11
N GLY A 44 -3.51 -10.07 11.86
CA GLY A 44 -2.40 -10.71 11.17
C GLY A 44 -2.50 -10.63 9.65
N LEU A 45 -1.37 -10.90 9.00
CA LEU A 45 -1.16 -10.69 7.57
C LEU A 45 -2.11 -11.48 6.67
N ARG A 46 -2.26 -12.79 6.93
CA ARG A 46 -3.11 -13.67 6.10
C ARG A 46 -4.59 -13.29 6.17
N ARG A 47 -5.09 -12.95 7.36
CA ARG A 47 -6.48 -12.48 7.52
C ARG A 47 -6.70 -11.14 6.85
N ALA A 48 -5.74 -10.22 6.95
CA ALA A 48 -5.81 -8.94 6.25
C ALA A 48 -5.76 -9.12 4.73
N LEU A 49 -4.94 -10.03 4.21
CA LEU A 49 -4.91 -10.35 2.77
C LEU A 49 -6.24 -10.93 2.29
N HIS A 50 -6.83 -11.85 3.04
CA HIS A 50 -8.17 -12.38 2.75
C HIS A 50 -9.23 -11.28 2.76
N HIS A 51 -9.20 -10.41 3.77
CA HIS A 51 -10.12 -9.28 3.87
C HIS A 51 -10.00 -8.32 2.67
N ALA A 52 -8.79 -7.99 2.23
CA ALA A 52 -8.59 -7.19 1.02
C ALA A 52 -9.17 -7.88 -0.22
N GLN A 53 -9.01 -9.19 -0.36
CA GLN A 53 -9.60 -9.93 -1.48
C GLN A 53 -11.14 -9.86 -1.44
N GLN A 54 -11.76 -10.05 -0.28
CA GLN A 54 -13.22 -9.93 -0.14
C GLN A 54 -13.73 -8.53 -0.54
N LEU A 55 -13.05 -7.47 -0.12
CA LEU A 55 -13.42 -6.10 -0.50
C LEU A 55 -13.18 -5.81 -1.99
N ALA A 56 -12.22 -6.48 -2.61
CA ALA A 56 -11.96 -6.36 -4.05
C ALA A 56 -13.08 -6.99 -4.89
N ASP A 57 -13.64 -8.10 -4.41
CA ASP A 57 -14.61 -8.91 -5.13
C ASP A 57 -16.08 -8.54 -4.81
N ASP A 58 -16.32 -7.74 -3.77
CA ASP A 58 -17.66 -7.32 -3.35
C ASP A 58 -18.29 -6.29 -4.32
N PRO A 59 -19.34 -6.64 -5.09
CA PRO A 59 -19.97 -5.71 -6.04
C PRO A 59 -20.66 -4.51 -5.35
N GLY A 60 -21.02 -4.63 -4.07
CA GLY A 60 -21.62 -3.56 -3.28
C GLY A 60 -20.61 -2.49 -2.83
N MET A 61 -19.31 -2.78 -2.90
CA MET A 61 -18.26 -1.81 -2.55
C MET A 61 -18.09 -0.76 -3.64
N ARG A 62 -17.74 0.47 -3.23
CA ARG A 62 -17.40 1.55 -4.18
C ARG A 62 -16.21 1.15 -5.06
N GLU A 63 -16.25 1.51 -6.34
CA GLU A 63 -15.26 1.07 -7.32
C GLU A 63 -13.82 1.41 -6.94
N ASN A 64 -13.58 2.60 -6.40
CA ASN A 64 -12.24 3.00 -5.94
C ASN A 64 -11.74 2.15 -4.76
N ILE A 65 -12.63 1.74 -3.84
CA ILE A 65 -12.30 0.83 -2.73
C ILE A 65 -11.97 -0.56 -3.29
N ARG A 66 -12.76 -1.09 -4.23
CA ARG A 66 -12.48 -2.38 -4.86
C ARG A 66 -11.14 -2.38 -5.59
N LYS A 67 -10.89 -1.37 -6.42
CA LYS A 67 -9.62 -1.19 -7.16
C LYS A 67 -8.42 -1.10 -6.20
N ALA A 68 -8.55 -0.35 -5.11
CA ALA A 68 -7.52 -0.25 -4.07
C ALA A 68 -7.22 -1.58 -3.42
N ASN A 69 -8.26 -2.27 -2.93
CA ASN A 69 -8.09 -3.55 -2.26
C ASN A 69 -7.60 -4.65 -3.20
N SER A 70 -7.98 -4.62 -4.48
CA SER A 70 -7.45 -5.52 -5.51
C SER A 70 -5.95 -5.34 -5.71
N LEU A 71 -5.49 -4.08 -5.82
CA LEU A 71 -4.06 -3.76 -5.96
C LEU A 71 -3.26 -4.11 -4.71
N ILE A 72 -3.80 -3.83 -3.53
CA ILE A 72 -3.18 -4.22 -2.25
C ILE A 72 -3.07 -5.74 -2.18
N ALA A 73 -4.15 -6.47 -2.41
CA ALA A 73 -4.18 -7.93 -2.34
C ALA A 73 -3.18 -8.56 -3.33
N ARG A 74 -3.16 -8.09 -4.58
CA ARG A 74 -2.21 -8.55 -5.60
C ARG A 74 -0.76 -8.31 -5.18
N THR A 75 -0.43 -7.08 -4.78
CA THR A 75 0.94 -6.69 -4.42
C THR A 75 1.42 -7.46 -3.18
N VAL A 76 0.60 -7.53 -2.14
CA VAL A 76 0.92 -8.26 -0.91
C VAL A 76 1.08 -9.76 -1.18
N ARG A 77 0.22 -10.34 -2.03
CA ARG A 77 0.32 -11.77 -2.38
C ARG A 77 1.63 -12.10 -3.07
N GLN A 78 2.14 -11.22 -3.95
CA GLN A 78 3.43 -11.40 -4.63
C GLN A 78 4.60 -11.44 -3.64
N HIS A 79 4.52 -10.68 -2.54
CA HIS A 79 5.57 -10.57 -1.52
C HIS A 79 5.23 -11.29 -0.22
N LEU A 80 4.24 -12.18 -0.21
CA LEU A 80 3.68 -12.75 1.02
C LEU A 80 4.74 -13.53 1.81
N ALA A 81 5.53 -14.36 1.13
CA ALA A 81 6.58 -15.16 1.78
C ALA A 81 7.67 -14.31 2.43
N GLU A 82 8.02 -13.17 1.83
CA GLU A 82 8.98 -12.21 2.38
C GLU A 82 8.39 -11.50 3.60
N LEU A 83 7.13 -11.08 3.52
CA LEU A 83 6.41 -10.44 4.62
C LEU A 83 6.19 -11.38 5.82
N GLU A 84 5.89 -12.66 5.58
CA GLU A 84 5.70 -13.66 6.64
C GLU A 84 7.01 -14.00 7.39
N ARG A 85 8.18 -13.74 6.79
CA ARG A 85 9.49 -13.93 7.45
C ARG A 85 9.87 -12.78 8.37
N LEU A 86 9.20 -11.63 8.27
CA LEU A 86 9.45 -10.49 9.14
C LEU A 86 8.86 -10.74 10.53
N ASN A 87 9.60 -10.36 11.57
CA ASN A 87 8.99 -10.22 12.88
C ASN A 87 8.00 -9.05 12.89
N GLU A 88 7.18 -8.97 13.93
CA GLU A 88 6.12 -7.97 14.02
C GLU A 88 6.62 -6.52 13.95
N GLN A 89 7.79 -6.24 14.53
CA GLN A 89 8.36 -4.90 14.52
C GLN A 89 8.82 -4.50 13.11
N ASP A 90 9.55 -5.38 12.43
CA ASP A 90 10.03 -5.14 11.08
C ASP A 90 8.87 -5.04 10.09
N LEU A 91 7.84 -5.88 10.23
CA LEU A 91 6.61 -5.79 9.44
C LEU A 91 5.93 -4.42 9.64
N ARG A 92 5.71 -3.99 10.89
CA ARG A 92 5.10 -2.66 11.16
C ARG A 92 5.91 -1.52 10.55
N SER A 93 7.24 -1.57 10.63
CA SER A 93 8.11 -0.58 10.00
C SER A 93 7.95 -0.56 8.48
N VAL A 94 7.98 -1.71 7.81
CA VAL A 94 7.78 -1.82 6.35
C VAL A 94 6.41 -1.25 5.96
N LEU A 95 5.33 -1.66 6.62
CA LEU A 95 3.98 -1.16 6.32
C LEU A 95 3.86 0.36 6.52
N GLY A 96 4.54 0.91 7.53
CA GLY A 96 4.63 2.34 7.77
C GLY A 96 5.39 3.09 6.67
N PHE A 97 6.53 2.54 6.22
CA PHE A 97 7.30 3.11 5.11
C PHE A 97 6.51 3.11 3.80
N VAL A 98 5.72 2.07 3.50
CA VAL A 98 4.85 2.08 2.31
C VAL A 98 3.87 3.25 2.37
N ALA A 99 3.22 3.48 3.52
CA ALA A 99 2.30 4.60 3.68
C ALA A 99 2.99 5.97 3.51
N TRP A 100 4.26 6.07 3.91
CA TRP A 100 5.09 7.26 3.73
C TRP A 100 5.47 7.46 2.25
N HIS A 101 5.90 6.42 1.53
CA HIS A 101 6.19 6.48 0.10
C HIS A 101 4.97 6.92 -0.72
N LEU A 102 3.80 6.32 -0.46
CA LEU A 102 2.55 6.72 -1.12
C LEU A 102 2.20 8.19 -0.87
N ARG A 103 2.57 8.75 0.29
CA ARG A 103 2.39 10.18 0.60
C ARG A 103 3.38 11.08 -0.15
N ILE A 104 4.63 10.66 -0.31
CA ILE A 104 5.66 11.47 -0.98
C ILE A 104 5.44 11.48 -2.49
N MET A 105 5.17 10.33 -3.10
CA MET A 105 4.89 10.24 -4.55
C MET A 105 3.72 11.14 -4.96
N ARG A 106 2.73 11.32 -4.07
CA ARG A 106 1.67 12.32 -4.26
C ARG A 106 2.19 13.74 -4.34
N ARG A 107 3.13 14.14 -3.47
CA ARG A 107 3.65 15.52 -3.42
C ARG A 107 4.42 15.86 -4.69
N SER A 108 5.31 14.98 -5.12
CA SER A 108 6.09 15.17 -6.36
C SER A 108 5.19 15.29 -7.60
N GLY A 109 4.13 14.48 -7.70
CA GLY A 109 3.16 14.59 -8.79
C GLY A 109 2.26 15.85 -8.71
N GLN A 110 1.98 16.37 -7.51
CA GLN A 110 1.24 17.62 -7.33
C GLN A 110 2.08 18.87 -7.63
N GLU A 111 3.36 18.86 -7.29
CA GLU A 111 4.32 19.92 -7.62
C GLU A 111 4.49 20.06 -9.13
N GLN A 112 4.72 18.96 -9.85
CA GLN A 112 4.82 18.96 -11.31
C GLN A 112 3.55 19.48 -12.00
N ARG A 113 2.36 19.08 -11.52
CA ARG A 113 1.07 19.56 -12.05
C ARG A 113 0.82 21.05 -11.80
N ARG A 114 1.37 21.61 -10.72
CA ARG A 114 1.27 23.05 -10.42
C ARG A 114 2.22 23.86 -11.28
N GLU A 115 3.42 23.34 -11.53
CA GLU A 115 4.39 23.99 -12.42
C GLU A 115 3.90 24.03 -13.86
N PHE A 116 3.33 22.92 -14.37
CA PHE A 116 2.77 22.87 -15.72
C PHE A 116 1.57 23.81 -15.94
N ARG A 117 0.82 24.14 -14.87
CA ARG A 117 -0.34 25.04 -14.94
C ARG A 117 0.02 26.54 -14.83
N ARG A 118 1.30 26.85 -14.56
CA ARG A 118 1.84 28.22 -14.43
C ARG A 118 2.65 28.65 -15.66
N ARG A 119 2.84 27.75 -16.62
CA ARG A 119 3.42 28.03 -17.94
C ARG A 119 2.30 28.08 -18.97
#